data_AF-A0A962F711-F1
#
_entry.id   AF-A0A962F711-F1
#
_cell.length_a   1.000
_cell.length_b   1.000
_cell.length_c   1.000
_cell.angle_alpha   90.00
_cell.angle_beta   90.00
_cell.angle_gamma   90.00
#
_symmetry.space_group_name_H-M   'P 1'
#
loop_
_entity.id
_entity.type
_entity.pdbx_description
1 polymer ?
#
loop_
_entity_poly.entity_id
_entity_poly.type
_entity_poly.pdbx_seq_one_letter_code
_entity_poly.pdbx_strand_id
1 'polypeptide(L)'
;MEEKIRTFTRLLRELQKIDQEFPLQYAVCLAEISMEEGISLTQLSQKTGMPLSTVSRIVGALSKHRQKGAPFELIRVKISEQERRRKELHLTAKGKAFIDSIIEIL
;
A
#
# COMPACT_ATOMS: atom_id res chain seq x y z
N MET A 1 -11.41 3.18 26.40
CA MET A 1 -10.12 3.80 26.00
C MET A 1 -9.04 2.74 25.82
N GLU A 2 -8.82 1.88 26.81
CA GLU A 2 -7.86 0.77 26.73
C GLU A 2 -8.07 -0.13 25.49
N GLU A 3 -9.30 -0.52 25.20
CA GLU A 3 -9.63 -1.34 24.02
C GLU A 3 -9.22 -0.69 22.70
N LYS A 4 -9.50 0.61 22.53
CA LYS A 4 -9.10 1.36 21.32
C LYS A 4 -7.58 1.39 21.15
N ILE A 5 -6.83 1.56 22.25
CA ILE A 5 -5.36 1.52 22.24
C ILE A 5 -4.86 0.11 21.90
N ARG A 6 -5.53 -0.94 22.41
CA ARG A 6 -5.21 -2.34 22.09
C ARG A 6 -5.43 -2.64 20.62
N THR A 7 -6.55 -2.20 20.03
CA THR A 7 -6.82 -2.32 18.58
C THR A 7 -5.78 -1.58 17.76
N PHE A 8 -5.46 -0.34 18.12
CA PHE A 8 -4.41 0.43 17.44
C PHE A 8 -3.05 -0.29 17.47
N THR A 9 -2.67 -0.83 18.64
CA THR A 9 -1.41 -1.58 18.79
C THR A 9 -1.40 -2.87 17.97
N ARG A 10 -2.55 -3.58 17.87
CA ARG A 10 -2.69 -4.76 16.99
C ARG A 10 -2.48 -4.39 15.53
N LEU A 11 -3.09 -3.30 15.06
CA LEU A 11 -2.91 -2.81 13.70
C LEU A 11 -1.44 -2.48 13.39
N LEU A 12 -0.74 -1.80 14.31
CA LEU A 12 0.69 -1.52 14.15
C LEU A 12 1.54 -2.80 14.08
N ARG A 13 1.23 -3.79 14.92
CA ARG A 13 1.92 -5.09 14.90
C ARG A 13 1.63 -5.87 13.62
N GLU A 14 0.45 -5.74 13.06
CA GLU A 14 0.10 -6.37 11.78
C GLU A 14 0.95 -5.80 10.65
N LEU A 15 1.12 -4.46 10.58
CA LEU A 15 2.02 -3.80 9.63
C LEU A 15 3.47 -4.29 9.77
N GLN A 16 3.94 -4.53 11.00
CA GLN A 16 5.29 -5.05 11.27
C GLN A 16 5.51 -6.49 10.78
N LYS A 17 4.44 -7.25 10.48
CA LYS A 17 4.58 -8.58 9.86
C LYS A 17 5.05 -8.51 8.41
N ILE A 18 4.85 -7.38 7.72
CA ILE A 18 5.39 -7.16 6.38
C ILE A 18 6.91 -7.05 6.45
N ASP A 19 7.38 -6.17 7.33
CA ASP A 19 8.79 -5.87 7.60
C ASP A 19 8.84 -5.10 8.93
N GLN A 20 9.84 -5.39 9.77
CA GLN A 20 9.97 -4.78 11.10
C GLN A 20 10.10 -3.24 11.01
N GLU A 21 10.67 -2.74 9.93
CA GLU A 21 10.85 -1.31 9.63
C GLU A 21 9.89 -0.83 8.53
N PHE A 22 8.70 -1.45 8.40
CA PHE A 22 7.71 -1.07 7.39
C PHE A 22 7.31 0.41 7.55
N PRO A 23 7.62 1.29 6.57
CA PRO A 23 7.41 2.72 6.76
C PRO A 23 5.93 3.08 6.78
N LEU A 24 5.52 3.97 7.68
CA LEU A 24 4.12 4.39 7.80
C LEU A 24 3.56 4.97 6.50
N GLN A 25 4.36 5.72 5.74
CA GLN A 25 3.95 6.26 4.44
C GLN A 25 3.59 5.16 3.43
N TYR A 26 4.22 3.99 3.53
CA TYR A 26 3.93 2.85 2.66
C TYR A 26 2.59 2.23 3.04
N ALA A 27 2.30 2.15 4.35
CA ALA A 27 1.00 1.73 4.86
C ALA A 27 -0.12 2.65 4.37
N VAL A 28 0.08 3.97 4.42
CA VAL A 28 -0.88 4.96 3.90
C VAL A 28 -1.12 4.76 2.41
N CYS A 29 -0.07 4.64 1.60
CA CYS A 29 -0.24 4.37 0.16
C CYS A 29 -0.98 3.05 -0.11
N LEU A 30 -0.66 2.00 0.65
CA LEU A 30 -1.33 0.71 0.51
C LEU A 30 -2.83 0.79 0.85
N ALA A 31 -3.17 1.50 1.93
CA ALA A 31 -4.55 1.73 2.34
C ALA A 31 -5.34 2.48 1.25
N GLU A 32 -4.80 3.58 0.72
CA GLU A 32 -5.45 4.34 -0.36
C GLU A 32 -5.65 3.49 -1.64
N ILE A 33 -4.66 2.68 -2.03
CA ILE A 33 -4.80 1.75 -3.16
C ILE A 33 -5.87 0.69 -2.88
N SER A 34 -5.98 0.22 -1.63
CA SER A 34 -7.00 -0.78 -1.26
C SER A 34 -8.43 -0.21 -1.28
N MET A 35 -8.59 1.08 -0.99
CA MET A 35 -9.89 1.77 -1.06
C MET A 35 -10.32 2.05 -2.50
N GLU A 36 -9.37 2.28 -3.40
CA GLU A 36 -9.63 2.58 -4.81
C GLU A 36 -8.67 1.79 -5.73
N GLU A 37 -9.01 0.52 -6.00
CA GLU A 37 -8.29 -0.26 -7.01
C GLU A 37 -8.43 0.39 -8.40
N GLY A 38 -7.31 0.51 -9.14
CA GLY A 38 -7.26 1.21 -10.42
C GLY A 38 -6.76 2.65 -10.33
N ILE A 39 -6.49 3.16 -9.12
CA ILE A 39 -5.95 4.51 -8.93
C ILE A 39 -4.60 4.69 -9.65
N SER A 40 -4.39 5.87 -10.23
CA SER A 40 -3.12 6.25 -10.85
C SER A 40 -2.12 6.80 -9.83
N LEU A 41 -0.83 6.85 -10.19
CA LEU A 41 0.21 7.49 -9.37
C LEU A 41 -0.10 8.96 -9.03
N THR A 42 -0.65 9.71 -9.99
CA THR A 42 -0.98 11.13 -9.80
C THR A 42 -2.13 11.30 -8.80
N GLN A 43 -3.17 10.48 -8.92
CA GLN A 43 -4.28 10.50 -7.97
C GLN A 43 -3.82 10.09 -6.57
N LEU A 44 -2.99 9.03 -6.47
CA LEU A 44 -2.44 8.59 -5.19
C LEU A 44 -1.58 9.68 -4.53
N SER A 45 -0.77 10.41 -5.31
CA SER A 45 -0.02 11.58 -4.85
C SER A 45 -0.93 12.68 -4.30
N GLN A 46 -2.03 12.98 -4.98
CA GLN A 46 -3.01 13.96 -4.50
C GLN A 46 -3.69 13.52 -3.20
N LYS A 47 -4.14 12.26 -3.11
CA LYS A 47 -4.82 11.74 -1.91
C LYS A 47 -3.93 11.68 -0.69
N THR A 48 -2.69 11.24 -0.88
CA THR A 48 -1.72 11.11 0.23
C THR A 48 -1.04 12.43 0.60
N GLY A 49 -1.17 13.47 -0.22
CA GLY A 49 -0.42 14.73 -0.06
C GLY A 49 1.08 14.58 -0.27
N MET A 50 1.56 13.44 -0.77
CA MET A 50 2.99 13.18 -0.98
C MET A 50 3.43 13.56 -2.39
N PRO A 51 4.67 14.04 -2.60
CA PRO A 51 5.19 14.30 -3.93
C PRO A 51 5.15 13.06 -4.83
N LEU A 52 4.85 13.24 -6.12
CA LEU A 52 4.76 12.15 -7.09
C LEU A 52 6.04 11.29 -7.14
N SER A 53 7.22 11.90 -7.01
CA SER A 53 8.51 11.20 -6.95
C SER A 53 8.64 10.29 -5.72
N THR A 54 8.03 10.68 -4.60
CA THR A 54 7.94 9.86 -3.37
C THR A 54 6.97 8.72 -3.57
N VAL A 55 5.76 9.00 -4.04
CA VAL A 55 4.75 7.96 -4.33
C VAL A 55 5.27 6.93 -5.33
N SER A 56 5.97 7.37 -6.38
CA SER A 56 6.57 6.45 -7.36
C SER A 56 7.59 5.51 -6.75
N ARG A 57 8.41 5.98 -5.80
CA ARG A 57 9.38 5.12 -5.07
C ARG A 57 8.66 4.13 -4.16
N ILE A 58 7.62 4.59 -3.44
CA ILE A 58 6.81 3.73 -2.57
C ILE A 58 6.12 2.64 -3.38
N VAL A 59 5.45 3.00 -4.48
CA VAL A 59 4.80 2.05 -5.39
C VAL A 59 5.79 1.06 -6.00
N GLY A 60 7.01 1.51 -6.32
CA GLY A 60 8.10 0.63 -6.72
C GLY A 60 8.35 -0.45 -5.67
N ALA A 61 8.54 -0.05 -4.41
CA ALA A 61 8.86 -0.96 -3.31
C ALA A 61 7.69 -1.89 -2.93
N LEU A 62 6.45 -1.38 -2.98
CA LEU A 62 5.25 -2.19 -2.76
C LEU A 62 4.98 -3.20 -3.89
N SER A 63 5.51 -2.96 -5.10
CA SER A 63 5.30 -3.82 -6.26
C SER A 63 6.45 -4.81 -6.51
N LYS A 64 7.53 -4.33 -7.13
CA LYS A 64 8.60 -5.20 -7.70
C LYS A 64 10.02 -4.71 -7.43
N HIS A 65 10.22 -3.47 -6.96
CA HIS A 65 11.54 -2.86 -6.86
C HIS A 65 11.74 -2.15 -5.53
N ARG A 66 12.60 -2.67 -4.65
CA ARG A 66 13.02 -1.99 -3.42
C ARG A 66 14.52 -1.70 -3.49
N GLN A 67 14.95 -0.54 -2.98
CA GLN A 67 16.37 -0.16 -2.98
C GLN A 67 17.23 -1.09 -2.10
N LYS A 68 16.64 -1.63 -1.03
CA LYS A 68 17.26 -2.58 -0.11
C LYS A 68 16.27 -3.69 0.23
N GLY A 69 16.71 -4.93 0.18
CA GLY A 69 15.87 -6.10 0.47
C GLY A 69 14.92 -6.48 -0.67
N ALA A 70 14.10 -7.49 -0.41
CA ALA A 70 13.09 -7.97 -1.36
C ALA A 70 11.92 -6.96 -1.50
N PRO A 71 11.27 -6.89 -2.68
CA PRO A 71 10.03 -6.15 -2.82
C PRO A 71 8.92 -6.74 -1.94
N PHE A 72 7.95 -5.91 -1.53
CA PHE A 72 6.87 -6.39 -0.67
C PHE A 72 5.82 -7.21 -1.43
N GLU A 73 5.68 -6.99 -2.74
CA GLU A 73 4.74 -7.69 -3.63
C GLU A 73 3.27 -7.58 -3.18
N LEU A 74 2.91 -6.47 -2.54
CA LEU A 74 1.56 -6.20 -2.05
C LEU A 74 0.67 -5.59 -3.14
N ILE A 75 1.27 -4.92 -4.12
CA ILE A 75 0.54 -4.33 -5.25
C ILE A 75 1.14 -4.76 -6.60
N ARG A 76 0.35 -4.62 -7.66
CA ARG A 76 0.77 -4.76 -9.05
C ARG A 76 0.39 -3.52 -9.83
N VAL A 77 1.25 -3.15 -10.78
CA VAL A 77 1.01 -2.06 -11.72
C VAL A 77 0.56 -2.67 -13.04
N LYS A 78 -0.63 -2.29 -13.50
CA LYS A 78 -1.18 -2.69 -14.80
C LYS A 78 -1.24 -1.49 -15.74
N ILE A 79 -1.23 -1.76 -17.04
CA ILE A 79 -1.57 -0.74 -18.05
C ILE A 79 -3.09 -0.77 -18.18
N SER A 80 -3.73 0.40 -18.15
CA SER A 80 -5.17 0.53 -18.30
C SER A 80 -5.61 -0.01 -19.67
N GLU A 81 -6.70 -0.78 -19.67
CA GLU A 81 -7.30 -1.32 -20.89
C GLU A 81 -7.97 -0.22 -21.72
N GLN A 82 -8.47 0.83 -21.06
CA GLN A 82 -9.14 1.97 -21.68
C GLN A 82 -8.14 2.99 -22.22
N GLU A 83 -7.02 3.18 -21.53
CA GLU A 83 -5.98 4.15 -21.92
C GLU A 83 -4.58 3.55 -21.79
N ARG A 84 -4.01 3.10 -22.92
CA ARG A 84 -2.71 2.39 -22.98
C ARG A 84 -1.52 3.13 -22.35
N ARG A 85 -1.65 4.45 -22.08
CA ARG A 85 -0.61 5.26 -21.44
C ARG A 85 -0.77 5.40 -19.92
N ARG A 86 -1.91 4.99 -19.37
CA ARG A 86 -2.21 5.10 -17.94
C ARG A 86 -1.78 3.82 -17.21
N LYS A 87 -1.05 4.01 -16.11
CA LYS A 87 -0.72 2.93 -15.17
C LYS A 87 -1.73 2.94 -14.02
N GLU A 88 -2.25 1.76 -13.71
CA GLU A 88 -3.25 1.52 -12.69
C GLU A 88 -2.66 0.64 -11.59
N LEU A 89 -2.95 0.98 -10.34
CA LEU A 89 -2.43 0.30 -9.16
C LEU A 89 -3.51 -0.62 -8.59
N HIS A 90 -3.15 -1.88 -8.36
CA HIS A 90 -4.05 -2.90 -7.85
C HIS A 90 -3.39 -3.74 -6.77
N LEU A 91 -4.15 -4.32 -5.85
CA LEU A 91 -3.63 -5.30 -4.92
C LEU A 91 -3.21 -6.60 -5.64
N THR A 92 -2.17 -7.25 -5.14
CA THR A 92 -1.90 -8.67 -5.43
C THR A 92 -2.75 -9.56 -4.54
N ALA A 93 -2.73 -10.88 -4.75
CA ALA A 93 -3.36 -11.82 -3.81
C ALA A 93 -2.77 -11.68 -2.38
N LYS A 94 -1.44 -11.49 -2.29
CA LYS A 94 -0.74 -11.23 -1.03
C LYS A 94 -1.20 -9.91 -0.39
N GLY A 95 -1.34 -8.85 -1.19
CA GLY A 95 -1.86 -7.57 -0.72
C GLY A 95 -3.29 -7.65 -0.21
N LYS A 96 -4.17 -8.38 -0.89
CA LYS A 96 -5.55 -8.60 -0.46
C LYS A 96 -5.61 -9.34 0.88
N ALA A 97 -4.91 -10.47 0.98
CA ALA A 97 -4.84 -11.23 2.23
C ALA A 97 -4.31 -10.39 3.40
N PHE A 98 -3.37 -9.47 3.15
CA PHE A 98 -2.88 -8.55 4.17
C PHE A 98 -3.93 -7.49 4.57
N ILE A 99 -4.63 -6.91 3.61
CA ILE A 99 -5.72 -5.96 3.91
C ILE A 99 -6.85 -6.66 4.68
N ASP A 100 -7.17 -7.91 4.32
CA ASP A 100 -8.16 -8.71 5.04
C ASP A 100 -7.74 -8.92 6.51
N SER A 101 -6.46 -9.19 6.78
CA SER A 101 -5.96 -9.34 8.16
C SER A 101 -6.01 -8.03 8.97
N ILE A 102 -5.91 -6.88 8.30
CA ILE A 102 -6.13 -5.56 8.93
C ILE A 102 -7.61 -5.33 9.23
N ILE A 103 -8.51 -5.69 8.31
CA ILE A 103 -9.95 -5.53 8.48
C ILE A 103 -10.45 -6.38 9.66
N GLU A 104 -9.93 -7.59 9.86
CA GLU A 104 -10.27 -8.44 11.01
C GLU A 104 -9.87 -7.85 12.38
N ILE A 105 -9.01 -6.82 12.40
CA ILE A 105 -8.59 -6.15 13.64
C ILE A 105 -9.52 -4.98 14.00
N LEU A 106 -10.12 -4.33 13.00
CA LEU A 106 -10.93 -3.12 13.13
C LEU A 106 -12.38 -3.44 13.51
#